data_AF-A0A5B9P6V9-F1
#
_entry.id   AF-A0A5B9P6V9-F1
#
_cell.length_a   1.000
_cell.length_b   1.000
_cell.length_c   1.000
_cell.angle_alpha   90.00
_cell.angle_beta   90.00
_cell.angle_gamma   90.00
#
_symmetry.space_group_name_H-M   'P 1'
#
loop_
_entity.id
_entity.type
_entity.pdbx_description
1 polymer ?
#
loop_
_entity_poly.entity_id
_entity_poly.type
_entity_poly.pdbx_seq_one_letter_code
_entity_poly.pdbx_strand_id
1 'polypeptide(L)'
;MKGQAVPPTKQYVKYVPVGYVESHSMAVGYLFWLIGFTGAHRFYFGKPVSGAIWFFTFGLLGVGWLIDLFLIPSMNREAAEQFFPGRTDYNIAWILLVFFGLFGVHRFYEGKIFTGLLFLLTGGLMGVGYVYDVLTMNDQISDRNRSTVREFSHYQMAW
;
A
#
# COMPACT_ATOMS: atom_id res chain seq x y z
N MET A 1 -26.44 31.33 3.31
CA MET A 1 -26.20 29.88 3.50
C MET A 1 -24.88 29.74 4.26
N LYS A 2 -24.92 29.27 5.51
CA LYS A 2 -23.74 29.19 6.37
C LYS A 2 -22.78 28.15 5.81
N GLY A 3 -21.54 28.55 5.51
CA GLY A 3 -20.46 27.63 5.17
C GLY A 3 -20.29 26.62 6.30
N GLN A 4 -20.79 25.41 6.09
CA GLN A 4 -20.52 24.30 6.98
C GLN A 4 -19.06 23.92 6.78
N ALA A 5 -18.26 24.12 7.83
CA ALA A 5 -16.85 23.76 7.82
C ALA A 5 -16.72 22.28 7.45
N VAL A 6 -16.04 21.99 6.34
CA VAL A 6 -15.76 20.63 5.89
C VAL A 6 -14.94 19.94 6.99
N PRO A 7 -15.44 18.90 7.66
CA PRO A 7 -14.66 18.19 8.65
C PRO A 7 -13.44 17.56 7.96
N PRO A 8 -12.26 17.52 8.61
CA PRO A 8 -11.08 16.89 8.05
C PRO A 8 -11.40 15.47 7.58
N THR A 9 -10.95 15.09 6.39
CA THR A 9 -11.29 13.82 5.71
C THR A 9 -11.04 12.56 6.53
N LYS A 10 -10.09 12.58 7.49
CA LYS A 10 -9.92 11.48 8.47
C LYS A 10 -11.13 11.30 9.39
N GLN A 11 -11.92 12.36 9.62
CA GLN A 11 -13.08 12.37 10.50
C GLN A 11 -14.31 11.70 9.85
N TYR A 12 -14.49 11.79 8.53
CA TYR A 12 -15.59 11.10 7.83
C TYR A 12 -15.51 9.58 7.99
N VAL A 13 -14.31 9.01 7.90
CA VAL A 13 -14.09 7.56 8.14
C VAL A 13 -14.33 7.18 9.61
N LYS A 14 -14.15 8.12 10.54
CA LYS A 14 -14.41 7.91 11.98
C LYS A 14 -15.91 7.73 12.30
N TYR A 15 -16.81 8.22 11.45
CA TYR A 15 -18.27 8.17 11.68
C TYR A 15 -18.99 7.02 10.98
N VAL A 16 -18.33 6.37 10.01
CA VAL A 16 -18.79 5.07 9.53
C VAL A 16 -18.42 4.06 10.62
N PRO A 17 -19.32 3.18 11.09
CA PRO A 17 -19.00 2.15 12.08
C PRO A 17 -18.17 1.06 11.41
N VAL A 18 -16.95 1.41 11.05
CA VAL A 18 -15.91 0.52 10.60
C VAL A 18 -15.06 0.27 11.83
N GLY A 19 -15.24 -0.91 12.45
CA GLY A 19 -14.22 -1.42 13.36
C GLY A 19 -12.88 -1.28 12.67
N TYR A 20 -11.94 -0.55 13.30
CA TYR A 20 -10.59 -0.23 12.82
C TYR A 20 -10.24 -0.94 11.50
N VAL A 21 -10.64 -0.36 10.35
CA VAL A 21 -10.37 -0.99 9.07
C VAL A 21 -8.88 -0.77 8.80
N GLU A 22 -8.11 -1.80 9.11
CA GLU A 22 -6.69 -1.82 8.83
C GLU A 22 -6.49 -1.71 7.31
N SER A 23 -5.64 -0.78 6.89
CA SER A 23 -5.24 -0.68 5.49
C SER A 23 -4.44 -1.92 5.06
N HIS A 24 -3.67 -2.49 5.99
CA HIS A 24 -2.80 -3.64 5.80
C HIS A 24 -3.21 -4.74 6.78
N SER A 25 -3.25 -5.98 6.32
CA SER A 25 -3.45 -7.15 7.16
C SER A 25 -2.14 -7.59 7.80
N MET A 26 -2.15 -7.75 9.12
CA MET A 26 -1.03 -8.35 9.84
C MET A 26 -0.68 -9.76 9.34
N ALA A 27 -1.68 -10.57 8.97
CA ALA A 27 -1.47 -11.91 8.45
C ALA A 27 -0.70 -11.89 7.12
N VAL A 28 -1.04 -10.96 6.23
CA VAL A 28 -0.33 -10.77 4.96
C VAL A 28 1.09 -10.25 5.21
N GLY A 29 1.29 -9.41 6.22
CA GLY A 29 2.63 -9.04 6.70
C GLY A 29 3.48 -10.25 7.09
N TYR A 30 2.92 -11.22 7.81
CA TYR A 30 3.62 -12.48 8.15
C TYR A 30 3.83 -13.39 6.94
N LEU A 31 2.94 -13.38 5.94
CA LEU A 31 3.18 -14.09 4.68
C LEU A 31 4.40 -13.50 3.95
N PHE A 32 4.52 -12.17 3.87
CA PHE A 32 5.69 -11.53 3.26
C PHE A 32 6.96 -11.68 4.11
N TRP A 33 6.83 -11.89 5.42
CA TRP A 33 7.98 -12.20 6.27
C TRP A 33 8.67 -13.54 5.90
N LEU A 34 7.95 -14.52 5.32
CA LEU A 34 8.56 -15.77 4.84
C LEU A 34 9.63 -15.51 3.77
N ILE A 35 9.46 -14.46 2.96
CA ILE A 35 10.45 -13.96 2.00
C ILE A 35 11.18 -12.72 2.54
N GLY A 36 11.13 -12.50 3.85
CA GLY A 36 11.49 -11.26 4.52
C GLY A 36 12.98 -10.92 4.51
N PHE A 37 13.87 -11.85 4.14
CA PHE A 37 15.28 -11.53 3.84
C PHE A 37 15.41 -10.53 2.68
N THR A 38 14.40 -10.44 1.80
CA THR A 38 14.30 -9.42 0.76
C THR A 38 13.76 -8.07 1.27
N GLY A 39 13.23 -8.01 2.50
CA GLY A 39 12.56 -6.83 3.05
C GLY A 39 11.10 -6.64 2.60
N ALA A 40 10.48 -7.62 1.93
CA ALA A 40 9.13 -7.52 1.37
C ALA A 40 8.07 -7.02 2.37
N HIS A 41 8.06 -7.53 3.60
CA HIS A 41 7.12 -7.11 4.65
C HIS A 41 7.32 -5.64 5.07
N ARG A 42 8.55 -5.11 4.99
CA ARG A 42 8.82 -3.69 5.28
C ARG A 42 8.29 -2.77 4.19
N PHE A 43 8.48 -3.16 2.92
CA PHE A 43 7.87 -2.42 1.81
C PHE A 43 6.34 -2.46 1.87
N TYR A 44 5.79 -3.63 2.18
CA TYR A 44 4.36 -3.82 2.40
C TYR A 44 3.80 -2.84 3.42
N PHE A 45 4.44 -2.69 4.60
CA PHE A 45 4.00 -1.70 5.61
C PHE A 45 4.45 -0.25 5.32
N GLY A 46 4.88 0.07 4.09
CA GLY A 46 5.22 1.43 3.69
C GLY A 46 6.51 1.96 4.30
N LYS A 47 7.51 1.10 4.51
CA LYS A 47 8.84 1.48 5.02
C LYS A 47 9.93 1.34 3.94
N PRO A 48 9.89 2.11 2.84
CA PRO A 48 10.75 1.89 1.66
C PRO A 48 12.24 2.00 1.97
N VAL A 49 12.65 2.95 2.82
CA VAL A 49 14.06 3.11 3.20
C VAL A 49 14.57 1.89 3.96
N SER A 50 13.85 1.46 5.01
CA SER A 50 14.26 0.28 5.78
C SER A 50 14.12 -1.01 4.97
N GLY A 51 13.13 -1.10 4.08
CA GLY A 51 12.99 -2.21 3.14
C GLY A 51 14.19 -2.31 2.20
N ALA A 52 14.66 -1.18 1.64
CA ALA A 52 15.84 -1.14 0.79
C ALA A 52 17.10 -1.57 1.54
N ILE A 53 17.27 -1.09 2.79
CA ILE A 53 18.37 -1.55 3.66
C ILE A 53 18.30 -3.07 3.85
N TRP A 54 17.12 -3.61 4.16
CA TRP A 54 16.94 -5.06 4.30
C TRP A 54 17.28 -5.79 3.00
N PHE A 55 16.79 -5.34 1.85
CA PHE A 55 17.04 -5.97 0.56
C PHE A 55 18.54 -6.06 0.25
N PHE A 56 19.29 -4.96 0.40
CA PHE A 56 20.73 -4.92 0.09
C PHE A 56 21.61 -5.62 1.14
N THR A 57 21.09 -5.89 2.33
CA THR A 57 21.84 -6.52 3.42
C THR A 57 21.34 -7.93 3.77
N PHE A 58 20.39 -8.46 2.99
CA PHE A 58 19.67 -9.70 3.27
C PHE A 58 19.06 -9.72 4.69
N GLY A 59 18.42 -8.60 5.06
CA GLY A 59 17.82 -8.36 6.37
C GLY A 59 18.82 -8.19 7.50
N LEU A 60 19.97 -7.59 7.19
CA LEU A 60 21.16 -7.44 8.04
C LEU A 60 21.78 -8.77 8.46
N LEU A 61 22.16 -9.59 7.47
CA LEU A 61 22.78 -10.92 7.63
C LEU A 61 21.86 -11.94 8.33
N GLY A 62 20.55 -11.83 8.12
CA GLY A 62 19.54 -12.77 8.62
C GLY A 62 19.04 -12.52 10.05
N VAL A 63 19.76 -11.74 10.87
CA VAL A 63 19.33 -11.45 12.25
C VAL A 63 18.15 -10.47 12.27
N GLY A 64 18.19 -9.41 11.46
CA GLY A 64 17.11 -8.43 11.37
C GLY A 64 15.80 -9.05 10.87
N TRP A 65 15.88 -10.06 9.99
CA TRP A 65 14.72 -10.85 9.57
C TRP A 65 14.05 -11.61 10.72
N LEU A 66 14.80 -12.16 11.68
CA LEU A 66 14.22 -12.80 12.86
C LEU A 66 13.58 -11.79 13.82
N ILE A 67 14.25 -10.65 14.03
CA ILE A 67 13.73 -9.56 14.88
C ILE A 67 12.40 -9.02 14.33
N ASP A 68 12.23 -9.04 13.00
CA ASP A 68 11.01 -8.55 12.37
C ASP A 68 9.74 -9.29 12.78
N LEU A 69 9.82 -10.53 13.27
CA LEU A 69 8.68 -11.22 13.87
C LEU A 69 8.01 -10.39 14.98
N PHE A 70 8.81 -9.66 15.75
CA PHE A 70 8.31 -8.81 16.83
C PHE A 70 7.98 -7.38 16.36
N LEU A 71 8.53 -6.94 15.23
CA LEU A 71 8.33 -5.58 14.71
C LEU A 71 7.08 -5.47 13.83
N ILE A 72 6.61 -6.56 13.22
CA ILE A 72 5.41 -6.58 12.36
C ILE A 72 4.18 -5.93 13.04
N PRO A 73 3.84 -6.23 14.31
CA PRO A 73 2.73 -5.57 14.98
C PRO A 73 2.87 -4.04 15.10
N SER A 74 4.09 -3.53 15.27
CA SER A 74 4.33 -2.07 15.29
C SER A 74 4.16 -1.47 13.91
N MET A 75 4.78 -2.09 12.90
CA MET A 75 4.69 -1.63 11.52
C MET A 75 3.24 -1.63 11.00
N ASN A 76 2.43 -2.61 11.41
CA ASN A 76 1.00 -2.66 11.08
C ASN A 76 0.23 -1.46 11.64
N ARG A 77 0.45 -1.11 12.92
CA ARG A 77 -0.18 0.05 13.55
C ARG A 77 0.23 1.36 12.88
N GLU A 78 1.53 1.51 12.61
CA GLU A 78 2.06 2.69 11.90
C GLU A 78 1.46 2.82 10.50
N ALA A 79 1.32 1.71 9.76
CA ALA A 79 0.70 1.68 8.45
C ALA A 79 -0.79 2.06 8.49
N ALA A 80 -1.52 1.64 9.52
CA ALA A 80 -2.92 2.03 9.72
C ALA A 80 -3.10 3.52 10.06
N GLU A 81 -2.09 4.17 10.66
CA GLU A 81 -2.12 5.61 10.91
C GLU A 81 -1.76 6.44 9.66
N GLN A 82 -0.85 5.92 8.85
CA GLN A 82 -0.29 6.59 7.66
C GLN A 82 -1.21 6.44 6.43
N PHE A 83 -1.68 5.24 6.15
CA PHE A 83 -2.37 4.90 4.91
C PHE A 83 -3.89 4.90 5.05
N PHE A 84 -4.56 5.46 4.05
CA PHE A 84 -6.01 5.61 4.06
C PHE A 84 -6.69 4.40 3.40
N PRO A 85 -7.49 3.61 4.15
CA PRO A 85 -8.21 2.48 3.57
C PRO A 85 -9.29 2.96 2.60
N GLY A 86 -9.65 2.13 1.62
CA GLY A 86 -10.66 2.50 0.64
C GLY A 86 -10.94 1.39 -0.36
N ARG A 87 -11.40 1.78 -1.55
CA ARG A 87 -11.85 0.86 -2.60
C ARG A 87 -10.72 -0.04 -3.13
N THR A 88 -9.50 0.45 -3.17
CA THR A 88 -8.32 -0.33 -3.58
C THR A 88 -7.66 -0.91 -2.34
N ASP A 89 -7.59 -2.24 -2.28
CA ASP A 89 -7.04 -3.00 -1.16
C ASP A 89 -5.52 -3.17 -1.30
N TYR A 90 -4.78 -2.82 -0.25
CA TYR A 90 -3.32 -2.89 -0.23
C TYR A 90 -2.80 -4.33 -0.27
N ASN A 91 -3.47 -5.26 0.41
CA ASN A 91 -3.10 -6.67 0.45
C ASN A 91 -3.14 -7.26 -0.96
N ILE A 92 -4.25 -7.05 -1.67
CA ILE A 92 -4.43 -7.57 -3.02
C ILE A 92 -3.41 -6.93 -3.97
N ALA A 93 -3.23 -5.61 -3.90
CA ALA A 93 -2.24 -4.92 -4.74
C ALA A 93 -0.82 -5.47 -4.55
N TRP A 94 -0.40 -5.69 -3.29
CA TRP A 94 0.92 -6.26 -2.98
C TRP A 94 1.06 -7.72 -3.40
N ILE A 95 0.03 -8.56 -3.19
CA ILE A 95 0.05 -9.95 -3.67
C ILE A 95 0.21 -9.98 -5.19
N LEU A 96 -0.56 -9.15 -5.91
CA LEU A 96 -0.45 -9.03 -7.36
C LEU A 96 0.93 -8.51 -7.80
N LEU A 97 1.52 -7.56 -7.07
CA LEU A 97 2.87 -7.08 -7.35
C LEU A 97 3.90 -8.21 -7.22
N VAL A 98 3.85 -8.99 -6.15
CA VAL A 98 4.84 -10.06 -5.92
C VAL A 98 4.76 -11.17 -6.99
N PHE A 99 3.57 -11.62 -7.35
CA PHE A 99 3.42 -12.73 -8.30
C PHE A 99 3.40 -12.31 -9.77
N PHE A 100 2.87 -11.12 -10.07
CA PHE A 100 2.60 -10.67 -11.44
C PHE A 100 3.11 -9.26 -11.73
N GLY A 101 3.96 -8.71 -10.86
CA GLY A 101 4.41 -7.32 -10.93
C GLY A 101 5.18 -6.98 -12.20
N LEU A 102 6.00 -7.90 -12.71
CA LEU A 102 6.70 -7.70 -14.00
C LEU A 102 5.73 -7.59 -15.18
N PHE A 103 4.56 -8.23 -15.10
CA PHE A 103 3.51 -8.14 -16.11
C PHE A 103 2.57 -6.93 -15.87
N GLY A 104 2.71 -6.24 -14.74
CA GLY A 104 1.91 -5.05 -14.42
C GLY A 104 0.47 -5.32 -14.01
N VAL A 105 0.13 -6.55 -13.57
CA VAL A 105 -1.25 -6.91 -13.21
C VAL A 105 -1.80 -6.05 -12.07
N HIS A 106 -0.96 -5.74 -11.08
CA HIS A 106 -1.31 -4.83 -9.98
C HIS A 106 -1.69 -3.43 -10.49
N ARG A 107 -1.07 -2.93 -11.57
CA ARG A 107 -1.40 -1.62 -12.14
C ARG A 107 -2.81 -1.60 -12.74
N PHE A 108 -3.26 -2.70 -13.34
CA PHE A 108 -4.64 -2.81 -13.80
C PHE A 108 -5.63 -2.84 -12.62
N TYR A 109 -5.28 -3.55 -11.53
CA TYR A 109 -6.06 -3.56 -10.29
C TYR A 109 -6.19 -2.16 -9.67
N GLU A 110 -5.12 -1.37 -9.71
CA GLU A 110 -5.12 0.04 -9.30
C GLU A 110 -5.80 0.98 -10.31
N GLY A 111 -6.33 0.48 -11.43
CA GLY A 111 -6.99 1.28 -12.47
C GLY A 111 -6.05 2.07 -13.37
N LYS A 112 -4.73 1.79 -13.36
CA LYS A 112 -3.72 2.45 -14.21
C LYS A 112 -3.55 1.72 -15.55
N ILE A 113 -4.62 1.66 -16.35
CA ILE A 113 -4.70 0.87 -17.59
C ILE A 113 -3.54 1.13 -18.55
N PHE A 114 -3.23 2.39 -18.85
CA PHE A 114 -2.15 2.75 -19.77
C PHE A 114 -0.78 2.22 -19.33
N THR A 115 -0.44 2.40 -18.05
CA THR A 115 0.85 1.94 -17.55
C THR A 115 0.90 0.43 -17.27
N GLY A 116 -0.25 -0.21 -17.04
CA GLY A 116 -0.35 -1.67 -17.02
C GLY A 116 -0.08 -2.29 -18.39
N LEU A 117 -0.65 -1.70 -19.46
CA LEU A 117 -0.35 -2.10 -20.84
C LEU A 117 1.13 -1.90 -21.17
N LEU A 118 1.71 -0.78 -20.74
CA LEU A 118 3.14 -0.54 -20.88
C LEU A 118 3.94 -1.65 -20.21
N PHE A 119 3.62 -2.02 -18.97
CA PHE A 119 4.31 -3.12 -18.28
C PHE A 119 4.16 -4.45 -19.03
N LEU A 120 2.96 -4.81 -19.46
CA LEU A 120 2.71 -6.06 -20.17
C LEU A 120 3.54 -6.19 -21.46
N LEU A 121 3.65 -5.11 -22.23
CA LEU A 121 4.40 -5.09 -23.50
C LEU A 121 5.92 -5.09 -23.31
N THR A 122 6.40 -4.83 -22.09
CA THR A 122 7.82 -4.53 -21.85
C THR A 122 8.44 -5.33 -20.71
N GLY A 123 7.65 -6.14 -20.02
CA GLY A 123 8.01 -6.78 -18.75
C GLY A 123 8.25 -5.76 -17.63
N GLY A 124 7.53 -4.64 -17.62
CA GLY A 124 7.75 -3.53 -16.69
C GLY A 124 9.08 -2.83 -16.96
N LEU A 125 9.33 -2.47 -18.23
CA LEU A 125 10.58 -2.01 -18.85
C LEU A 125 11.85 -2.27 -18.01
N MET A 126 12.32 -3.51 -18.13
CA MET A 126 13.56 -4.03 -17.52
C MET A 126 13.62 -3.98 -15.99
N GLY A 127 12.46 -3.99 -15.31
CA GLY A 127 12.36 -4.10 -13.85
C GLY A 127 12.44 -2.76 -13.11
N VAL A 128 12.78 -1.66 -13.79
CA VAL A 128 12.79 -0.31 -13.16
C VAL A 128 11.40 0.08 -12.68
N GLY A 129 10.37 -0.21 -13.48
CA GLY A 129 8.99 0.04 -13.09
C GLY A 129 8.58 -0.76 -11.86
N TYR A 130 9.03 -2.00 -11.75
CA TYR A 130 8.80 -2.85 -10.59
C TYR A 130 9.41 -2.25 -9.32
N VAL A 131 10.65 -1.76 -9.39
CA VAL A 131 11.32 -1.08 -8.27
C VAL A 131 10.55 0.19 -7.87
N TYR A 132 10.11 0.99 -8.85
CA TYR A 132 9.30 2.17 -8.57
C TYR A 132 8.02 1.83 -7.80
N ASP A 133 7.32 0.76 -8.21
CA ASP A 133 6.08 0.33 -7.55
C ASP A 133 6.35 -0.18 -6.14
N VAL A 134 7.37 -1.00 -5.92
CA VAL A 134 7.77 -1.46 -4.58
C VAL A 134 8.01 -0.30 -3.61
N LEU A 135 8.56 0.82 -4.11
CA LEU A 135 8.89 1.98 -3.28
C LEU A 135 7.72 2.93 -3.01
N THR A 136 6.75 3.02 -3.93
CA THR A 136 5.76 4.12 -3.94
C THR A 136 4.30 3.67 -3.95
N MET A 137 4.01 2.39 -4.16
CA MET A 137 2.63 1.91 -4.37
C MET A 137 1.70 2.21 -3.19
N ASN A 138 2.19 2.14 -1.95
CA ASN A 138 1.34 2.43 -0.77
C ASN A 138 0.82 3.87 -0.76
N ASP A 139 1.67 4.84 -1.10
CA ASP A 139 1.27 6.24 -1.19
C ASP A 139 0.29 6.44 -2.35
N GLN A 140 0.58 5.83 -3.52
CA GLN A 140 -0.29 5.90 -4.69
C GLN A 140 -1.71 5.35 -4.40
N ILE A 141 -1.82 4.23 -3.68
CA ILE A 141 -3.12 3.66 -3.26
C ILE A 141 -3.81 4.57 -2.25
N SER A 142 -3.07 5.12 -1.28
CA SER A 142 -3.62 6.04 -0.25
C SER A 142 -4.23 7.28 -0.88
N ASP A 143 -3.52 7.88 -1.83
CA ASP A 143 -3.99 9.08 -2.54
C ASP A 143 -5.24 8.79 -3.38
N ARG A 144 -5.28 7.64 -4.07
CA ARG A 144 -6.47 7.19 -4.82
C ARG A 144 -7.67 6.92 -3.91
N ASN A 145 -7.46 6.28 -2.77
CA ASN A 145 -8.53 6.02 -1.82
C ASN A 145 -9.07 7.33 -1.22
N ARG A 146 -8.18 8.30 -0.93
CA ARG A 146 -8.58 9.65 -0.48
C ARG A 146 -9.36 10.42 -1.55
N SER A 147 -8.92 10.39 -2.80
CA SER A 147 -9.61 11.11 -3.89
C SER A 147 -11.02 10.56 -4.11
N THR A 148 -11.18 9.24 -4.07
CA THR A 148 -12.48 8.56 -4.17
C THR A 148 -13.47 9.11 -3.11
N VAL A 149 -13.05 9.21 -1.84
CA VAL A 149 -13.92 9.74 -0.77
C VAL A 149 -14.25 11.21 -0.96
N ARG A 150 -13.29 12.04 -1.40
CA ARG A 150 -13.54 13.46 -1.69
C ARG A 150 -14.57 13.64 -2.78
N GLU A 151 -14.49 12.83 -3.83
CA GLU A 151 -15.44 12.85 -4.94
C GLU A 151 -16.85 12.47 -4.48
N PHE A 152 -17.01 11.37 -3.74
CA PHE A 152 -18.30 10.99 -3.13
C PHE A 152 -18.87 12.09 -2.23
N SER A 153 -18.04 12.70 -1.38
CA SER A 153 -18.46 13.79 -0.51
C SER A 153 -18.93 15.01 -1.30
N HIS A 154 -18.24 15.37 -2.39
CA HIS A 154 -18.64 16.48 -3.25
C HIS A 154 -20.01 16.24 -3.90
N TYR A 155 -20.25 15.02 -4.40
CA TYR A 155 -21.55 14.66 -4.98
C TYR A 155 -22.70 14.70 -3.97
N GLN A 156 -22.47 14.35 -2.70
CA GLN A 156 -23.48 14.43 -1.66
C GLN A 156 -23.85 15.87 -1.26
N MET A 157 -23.00 16.86 -1.56
CA MET A 157 -23.24 18.27 -1.27
C MET A 157 -23.83 19.05 -2.46
N ALA A 158 -23.85 18.45 -3.65
CA ALA A 158 -24.25 19.10 -4.90
C ALA A 158 -25.78 19.13 -5.14
N TRP A 159 -26.59 18.68 -4.16
CA TRP A 159 -28.06 18.63 -4.22
C TRP A 159 -28.68 19.14 -2.92
#